data_AF-A0A930DSI3-F1
#
_entry.id   AF-A0A930DSI3-F1
#
_cell.length_a   1.000
_cell.length_b   1.000
_cell.length_c   1.000
_cell.angle_alpha   90.00
_cell.angle_beta   90.00
_cell.angle_gamma   90.00
#
_symmetry.space_group_name_H-M   'P 1'
#
loop_
_entity.id
_entity.type
_entity.pdbx_description
1 polymer ?
#
loop_
_entity_poly.entity_id
_entity_poly.type
_entity_poly.pdbx_seq_one_letter_code
_entity_poly.pdbx_strand_id
1 'polypeptide(L)'
;YKHPEMTPEERNELWKKLEKEYRPHLDYKDNPFLNEGRLWQKQSHIYENPYYYIDYCLAAVNALQYKAFMKRDFKEAWKSYMEFSHLSASLFFTELEKKAGLMSPFEEGSLKKLVEGLKD
;
A
#
# COMPACT_ATOMS: atom_id res chain seq x y z
N TYR A 1 -1.98 18.42 -4.20
CA TYR A 1 -3.34 18.51 -4.79
C TYR A 1 -4.33 19.28 -3.93
N LYS A 2 -4.54 18.93 -2.65
CA LYS A 2 -5.42 19.72 -1.75
C LYS A 2 -4.95 21.17 -1.52
N HIS A 3 -3.64 21.39 -1.60
CA HIS A 3 -2.97 22.68 -1.50
C HIS A 3 -2.14 22.95 -2.78
N PRO A 4 -2.77 23.35 -3.90
CA PRO A 4 -2.07 23.62 -5.15
C PRO A 4 -1.06 24.77 -5.04
N GLU A 5 -1.29 25.71 -4.12
CA GLU A 5 -0.49 26.92 -3.88
C GLU A 5 0.88 26.67 -3.25
N MET A 6 1.13 25.47 -2.67
CA MET A 6 2.40 25.17 -2.01
C MET A 6 3.57 25.35 -2.97
N THR A 7 4.59 26.08 -2.50
CA THR A 7 5.90 26.20 -3.12
C THR A 7 6.62 24.85 -3.17
N PRO A 8 7.63 24.69 -4.05
CA PRO A 8 8.48 23.51 -4.05
C PRO A 8 9.11 23.20 -2.68
N GLU A 9 9.55 24.23 -1.96
CA GLU A 9 10.14 24.13 -0.62
C GLU A 9 9.13 23.60 0.40
N GLU A 10 7.91 24.15 0.43
CA GLU A 10 6.86 23.69 1.35
C GLU A 10 6.46 22.23 1.08
N ARG A 11 6.48 21.79 -0.18
CA ARG A 11 6.21 20.38 -0.53
C ARG A 11 7.30 19.45 -0.01
N ASN A 12 8.56 19.87 -0.10
CA ASN A 12 9.69 19.10 0.40
C ASN A 12 9.65 18.99 1.94
N GLU A 13 9.34 20.09 2.64
CA GLU A 13 9.18 20.07 4.10
C GLU A 13 8.00 19.20 4.55
N LEU A 14 6.88 19.22 3.81
CA LEU A 14 5.76 18.31 4.06
C LEU A 14 6.17 16.85 3.87
N TRP A 15 6.91 16.53 2.81
CA TRP A 15 7.43 15.18 2.60
C TRP A 15 8.33 14.73 3.74
N LYS A 16 9.28 15.59 4.16
CA LYS A 16 10.20 15.33 5.27
C LYS A 16 9.44 15.02 6.56
N LYS A 17 8.38 15.77 6.87
CA LYS A 17 7.51 15.53 8.03
C LYS A 17 6.87 14.14 7.95
N LEU A 18 6.25 13.80 6.82
CA LEU A 18 5.56 12.52 6.61
C LEU A 18 6.54 11.34 6.66
N GLU A 19 7.73 11.52 6.09
CA GLU A 19 8.76 10.49 6.11
C GLU A 19 9.24 10.18 7.52
N LYS A 20 9.42 11.21 8.37
CA LYS A 20 9.75 11.00 9.78
C LYS A 20 8.64 10.29 10.54
N GLU A 21 7.37 10.55 10.20
CA GLU A 21 6.22 9.90 10.83
C GLU A 21 6.14 8.41 10.46
N TYR A 22 6.22 8.07 9.18
CA TYR A 22 6.02 6.69 8.71
C TYR A 22 7.31 5.86 8.61
N ARG A 23 8.48 6.52 8.55
CA ARG A 23 9.80 5.87 8.42
C ARG A 23 10.82 6.52 9.38
N PRO A 24 10.55 6.52 10.70
CA PRO A 24 11.40 7.20 11.69
C PRO A 24 12.82 6.63 11.81
N HIS A 25 13.06 5.44 11.26
CA HIS A 25 14.35 4.75 11.26
C HIS A 25 15.28 5.16 10.10
N LEU A 26 14.81 5.96 9.14
CA LEU A 26 15.65 6.42 8.04
C LEU A 26 16.60 7.52 8.51
N ASP A 27 17.87 7.37 8.15
CA ASP A 27 18.95 8.33 8.39
C ASP A 27 19.75 8.51 7.09
N TYR A 28 19.76 9.74 6.56
CA TYR A 28 20.52 10.08 5.35
C TYR A 28 21.91 10.63 5.64
N LYS A 29 22.36 10.59 6.90
CA LYS A 29 23.64 11.13 7.34
C LYS A 29 23.80 12.57 6.85
N ASP A 30 24.93 12.89 6.23
CA ASP A 30 25.24 14.24 5.76
C ASP A 30 24.75 14.53 4.34
N ASN A 31 23.80 13.78 3.76
CA ASN A 31 23.29 14.06 2.43
C ASN A 31 22.31 15.26 2.46
N PRO A 32 22.71 16.45 1.97
CA PRO A 32 21.88 17.66 2.09
C PRO A 32 20.58 17.53 1.28
N PHE A 33 20.66 16.96 0.07
CA PHE A 33 19.52 16.83 -0.83
C PHE A 33 18.40 15.97 -0.24
N LEU A 34 18.75 14.82 0.36
CA LEU A 34 17.77 13.93 0.98
C LEU A 34 17.25 14.49 2.31
N ASN A 35 18.12 15.12 3.11
CA ASN A 35 17.73 15.77 4.36
C ASN A 35 16.81 16.99 4.17
N GLU A 36 16.78 17.57 2.97
CA GLU A 36 15.80 18.57 2.56
C GLU A 36 14.43 17.97 2.17
N GLY A 37 14.21 16.66 2.33
CA GLY A 37 12.90 16.06 2.04
C GLY A 37 12.62 15.83 0.55
N ARG A 38 13.66 15.69 -0.27
CA ARG A 38 13.51 15.55 -1.73
C ARG A 38 13.45 14.11 -2.22
N LEU A 39 13.41 13.11 -1.33
CA LEU A 39 13.40 11.70 -1.72
C LEU A 39 12.25 11.37 -2.68
N TRP A 40 11.07 11.97 -2.50
CA TRP A 40 9.90 11.74 -3.35
C TRP A 40 10.12 12.05 -4.82
N GLN A 41 11.07 12.93 -5.14
CA GLN A 41 11.34 13.35 -6.52
C GLN A 41 11.86 12.20 -7.38
N LYS A 42 12.42 11.14 -6.78
CA LYS A 42 12.83 9.92 -7.49
C LYS A 42 11.66 9.01 -7.86
N GLN A 43 10.47 9.25 -7.30
CA GLN A 43 9.32 8.37 -7.47
C GLN A 43 8.50 8.81 -8.69
N SER A 44 8.75 8.16 -9.84
CA SER A 44 8.09 8.47 -11.12
C SER A 44 6.57 8.52 -11.04
N HIS A 45 5.94 7.60 -10.29
CA HIS A 45 4.49 7.56 -10.09
C HIS A 45 3.90 8.90 -9.62
N ILE A 46 4.62 9.70 -8.83
CA ILE A 46 4.11 11.00 -8.37
C ILE A 46 3.95 11.98 -9.54
N TYR A 47 4.78 11.87 -10.57
CA TYR A 47 4.76 12.74 -11.75
C TYR A 47 3.85 12.19 -12.85
N GLU A 48 3.92 10.88 -13.10
CA GLU A 48 3.28 10.26 -14.26
C GLU A 48 1.84 9.80 -13.99
N ASN A 49 1.59 9.25 -12.79
CA ASN A 49 0.32 8.61 -12.45
C ASN A 49 -0.11 8.99 -11.02
N PRO A 50 -0.61 10.23 -10.83
CA PRO A 50 -1.03 10.71 -9.52
C PRO A 50 -1.96 9.72 -8.80
N TYR A 51 -1.73 9.56 -7.49
CA TYR A 51 -2.48 8.67 -6.59
C TYR A 51 -2.29 7.16 -6.78
N TYR A 52 -1.71 6.69 -7.89
CA TYR A 52 -1.53 5.25 -8.17
C TYR A 52 -0.69 4.49 -7.12
N TYR A 53 0.11 5.19 -6.30
CA TYR A 53 0.99 4.52 -5.35
C TYR A 53 0.23 3.78 -4.23
N ILE A 54 -0.99 4.23 -3.89
CA ILE A 54 -1.78 3.58 -2.83
C ILE A 54 -2.25 2.18 -3.24
N ASP A 55 -2.43 1.95 -4.53
CA ASP A 55 -2.84 0.66 -5.11
C ASP A 55 -1.85 -0.45 -4.75
N TYR A 56 -0.55 -0.15 -4.67
CA TYR A 56 0.45 -1.13 -4.21
C TYR A 56 0.24 -1.54 -2.76
N CYS A 57 -0.12 -0.59 -1.88
CA CYS A 57 -0.42 -0.91 -0.48
C CYS A 57 -1.68 -1.77 -0.38
N LEU A 58 -2.73 -1.44 -1.13
CA LEU A 58 -3.98 -2.22 -1.16
C LEU A 58 -3.75 -3.63 -1.72
N ALA A 59 -3.02 -3.75 -2.83
CA ALA A 59 -2.66 -5.04 -3.41
C ALA A 59 -1.75 -5.86 -2.49
N ALA A 60 -0.83 -5.23 -1.76
CA ALA A 60 0.02 -5.90 -0.78
C ALA A 60 -0.79 -6.51 0.37
N VAL A 61 -1.87 -5.84 0.83
CA VAL A 61 -2.80 -6.41 1.81
C VAL A 61 -3.39 -7.72 1.27
N ASN A 62 -3.87 -7.73 0.02
CA ASN A 62 -4.44 -8.95 -0.59
C ASN A 62 -3.39 -10.05 -0.79
N ALA A 63 -2.18 -9.70 -1.22
CA ALA A 63 -1.08 -10.66 -1.33
C ALA A 63 -0.74 -11.30 0.02
N LEU A 64 -0.69 -10.50 1.09
CA LEU A 64 -0.44 -10.99 2.45
C LEU A 64 -1.59 -11.86 2.98
N GLN A 65 -2.84 -11.52 2.67
CA GLN A 65 -4.00 -12.38 2.97
C GLN A 65 -3.87 -13.74 2.29
N TYR A 66 -3.52 -13.78 0.99
CA TYR A 66 -3.27 -15.02 0.29
C TYR A 66 -2.09 -15.80 0.84
N LYS A 67 -0.99 -15.14 1.26
CA LYS A 67 0.12 -15.82 1.94
C LYS A 67 -0.35 -16.54 3.21
N ALA A 68 -1.16 -15.88 4.03
CA ALA A 68 -1.72 -16.48 5.25
C ALA A 68 -2.72 -17.61 4.92
N PHE A 69 -3.56 -17.43 3.89
CA PHE A 69 -4.49 -18.46 3.42
C PHE A 69 -3.72 -19.69 2.94
N MET A 70 -2.73 -19.53 2.05
CA MET A 70 -1.93 -20.62 1.50
C MET A 70 -1.18 -21.42 2.57
N LYS A 71 -0.72 -20.77 3.65
CA LYS A 71 -0.12 -21.45 4.81
C LYS A 71 -1.13 -22.38 5.53
N ARG A 72 -2.42 -22.04 5.52
CA ARG A 72 -3.48 -22.80 6.20
C ARG A 72 -4.07 -23.90 5.31
N ASP A 73 -4.41 -23.55 4.07
CA ASP A 73 -4.91 -24.47 3.05
C ASP A 73 -4.51 -23.95 1.67
N PHE A 74 -3.48 -24.56 1.10
CA PHE A 74 -2.96 -24.19 -0.21
C PHE A 74 -3.97 -24.40 -1.34
N LYS A 75 -4.72 -25.51 -1.32
CA LYS A 75 -5.59 -25.88 -2.44
C LYS A 75 -6.76 -24.92 -2.55
N GLU A 76 -7.40 -24.60 -1.41
CA GLU A 76 -8.52 -23.67 -1.41
C GLU A 76 -8.04 -22.23 -1.68
N ALA A 77 -6.88 -21.82 -1.14
CA ALA A 77 -6.30 -20.51 -1.45
C ALA A 77 -6.03 -20.35 -2.96
N TRP A 78 -5.48 -21.37 -3.60
CA TRP A 78 -5.18 -21.33 -5.03
C TRP A 78 -6.46 -21.25 -5.88
N LYS A 79 -7.48 -22.03 -5.53
CA LYS A 79 -8.79 -21.97 -6.18
C LYS A 79 -9.41 -20.57 -6.07
N SER A 80 -9.39 -19.98 -4.86
CA SER A 80 -9.83 -18.60 -4.61
C SER A 80 -9.05 -17.58 -5.44
N TYR A 81 -7.71 -17.69 -5.50
CA TYR A 81 -6.87 -16.81 -6.32
C TYR A 81 -7.18 -16.91 -7.82
N MET A 82 -7.43 -18.13 -8.31
CA MET A 82 -7.86 -18.31 -9.69
C MET A 82 -9.23 -17.69 -9.93
N GLU A 83 -10.20 -17.85 -9.03
CA GLU A 83 -11.51 -17.19 -9.15
C GLU A 83 -11.38 -15.66 -9.15
N PHE A 84 -10.58 -15.09 -8.24
CA PHE A 84 -10.25 -13.65 -8.23
C PHE A 84 -9.71 -13.20 -9.58
N SER A 85 -8.77 -13.96 -10.16
CA SER A 85 -8.13 -13.63 -11.45
C SER A 85 -9.09 -13.74 -12.63
N HIS A 86 -10.01 -14.71 -12.62
CA HIS A 86 -11.03 -14.86 -13.66
C HIS A 86 -12.10 -13.75 -13.59
N LEU A 87 -12.48 -13.33 -12.39
CA LEU A 87 -13.41 -12.22 -12.20
C LEU A 87 -12.80 -10.90 -12.67
N SER A 88 -11.52 -10.65 -12.39
CA SER A 88 -10.79 -9.48 -12.90
C SER A 88 -11.61 -8.18 -12.71
N ALA A 89 -11.68 -7.32 -13.72
CA ALA A 89 -12.42 -6.06 -13.72
C ALA A 89 -13.95 -6.20 -13.91
N SER A 90 -14.54 -7.39 -13.73
CA SER A 90 -16.00 -7.57 -13.80
C SER A 90 -16.74 -7.10 -12.55
N LEU A 91 -16.03 -6.84 -11.45
CA LEU A 91 -16.58 -6.39 -10.16
C LEU A 91 -15.80 -5.18 -9.64
N PHE A 92 -16.43 -4.41 -8.75
CA PHE A 92 -15.68 -3.40 -7.99
C PHE A 92 -14.70 -4.08 -7.03
N PHE A 93 -13.60 -3.40 -6.70
CA PHE A 93 -12.50 -3.96 -5.90
C PHE A 93 -12.97 -4.61 -4.59
N THR A 94 -13.80 -3.93 -3.80
CA THR A 94 -14.28 -4.45 -2.52
C THR A 94 -15.25 -5.63 -2.66
N GLU A 95 -15.98 -5.71 -3.78
CA GLU A 95 -16.84 -6.84 -4.10
C GLU A 95 -16.02 -8.05 -4.54
N LEU A 96 -15.00 -7.82 -5.36
CA LEU A 96 -14.06 -8.84 -5.82
C LEU A 96 -13.32 -9.49 -4.64
N GLU A 97 -12.83 -8.69 -3.69
CA GLU A 97 -12.20 -9.18 -2.46
C GLU A 97 -13.12 -10.12 -1.70
N LYS A 98 -14.35 -9.67 -1.42
CA LYS A 98 -15.35 -10.46 -0.70
C LYS A 98 -15.69 -11.74 -1.43
N LYS A 99 -15.85 -11.67 -2.76
CA LYS A 99 -16.17 -12.82 -3.61
C LYS A 99 -15.05 -13.87 -3.58
N ALA A 100 -13.80 -13.44 -3.54
CA ALA A 100 -12.63 -14.31 -3.41
C ALA A 100 -12.37 -14.78 -1.96
N GLY A 101 -13.19 -14.39 -0.98
CA GLY A 101 -13.01 -14.77 0.42
C GLY A 101 -11.90 -13.99 1.14
N LEU A 102 -11.52 -12.83 0.61
CA LEU A 102 -10.62 -11.87 1.26
C LEU A 102 -11.42 -10.87 2.10
N MET A 103 -10.78 -10.32 3.13
CA MET A 103 -11.31 -9.19 3.90
C MET A 103 -10.92 -7.88 3.21
N SER A 104 -11.86 -6.93 3.15
CA SER A 104 -11.55 -5.61 2.61
C SER A 104 -10.61 -4.85 3.54
N PRO A 105 -9.55 -4.19 3.02
CA PRO A 105 -8.63 -3.37 3.82
C PRO A 105 -9.31 -2.14 4.45
N PHE A 106 -10.52 -1.80 4.02
CA PHE A 106 -11.29 -0.68 4.53
C PHE A 106 -12.24 -1.07 5.67
N GLU A 107 -12.41 -2.37 5.94
CA GLU A 107 -13.20 -2.84 7.06
C GLU A 107 -12.41 -2.73 8.36
N GLU A 108 -13.07 -2.24 9.41
CA GLU A 108 -12.44 -2.02 10.71
C GLU A 108 -11.83 -3.31 11.25
N GLY A 109 -10.56 -3.23 11.70
CA GLY A 109 -9.83 -4.36 12.25
C GLY A 109 -9.25 -5.35 11.23
N SER A 110 -9.57 -5.24 9.93
CA SER A 110 -9.06 -6.13 8.87
C SER A 110 -7.52 -6.19 8.84
N LEU A 111 -6.86 -5.02 8.78
CA LEU A 111 -5.41 -4.90 8.75
C LEU A 111 -4.76 -5.42 10.03
N LYS A 112 -5.36 -5.14 11.20
CA LYS A 112 -4.86 -5.62 12.49
C LYS A 112 -4.87 -7.15 12.53
N LYS A 113 -6.01 -7.76 12.18
CA LYS A 113 -6.17 -9.21 12.13
C LYS A 113 -5.20 -9.87 11.15
N LEU A 114 -4.99 -9.26 9.97
CA LEU A 114 -4.01 -9.73 9.01
C LEU A 114 -2.60 -9.73 9.60
N VAL A 115 -2.15 -8.60 10.16
CA VAL A 115 -0.81 -8.47 10.73
C VAL A 115 -0.60 -9.44 11.90
N GLU A 116 -1.60 -9.63 12.76
CA GLU A 116 -1.55 -10.63 13.83
C GLU A 116 -1.41 -12.06 13.31
N GLY A 117 -2.15 -12.41 12.24
CA GLY A 117 -2.06 -13.73 11.61
C GLY A 117 -0.76 -13.99 10.82
N LEU A 118 0.07 -12.97 10.60
CA LEU A 118 1.37 -13.10 9.93
C LEU A 118 2.55 -13.23 10.90
N LYS A 119 2.34 -12.92 12.19
CA LYS A 119 3.36 -13.12 13.22
C LYS A 119 3.49 -14.63 13.47
N ASP A 120 4.72 -15.12 13.46
CA ASP A 120 5.04 -16.51 13.80
C ASP A 120 4.79 -16.78 15.30
#